data_AF-A0A920PKC1-F1
#
_entry.id   AF-A0A920PKC1-F1
#
_cell.length_a   1.000
_cell.length_b   1.000
_cell.length_c   1.000
_cell.angle_alpha   90.00
_cell.angle_beta   90.00
_cell.angle_gamma   90.00
#
_symmetry.space_group_name_H-M   'P 1'
#
loop_
_entity.id
_entity.type
_entity.pdbx_description
1 polymer ?
#
loop_
_entity_poly.entity_id
_entity_poly.type
_entity_poly.pdbx_seq_one_letter_code
_entity_poly.pdbx_strand_id
1 'polypeptide(L)'
;MTDYRAHRPTIMGTTHMVCAGHNLAAAAGYRILEKGGNAIDPGVAAGIAINVVLPENTNFGGCADNNLPCRADSIVTISGLGRWPRNASIDYFNQAHGGDLPLGILRPWCRRRLMPGSLRLNDTAH
;
A
#
# COMPACT_ATOMS: atom_id res chain seq x y z
N MET A 1 26.69 -9.11 -12.52
CA MET A 1 25.48 -9.32 -11.69
C MET A 1 25.89 -9.02 -10.26
N THR A 2 25.49 -7.86 -9.74
CA THR A 2 25.96 -7.37 -8.44
C THR A 2 25.24 -8.11 -7.31
N ASP A 3 26.00 -8.71 -6.40
CA ASP A 3 25.51 -9.40 -5.20
C ASP A 3 24.80 -8.38 -4.27
N TYR A 4 23.47 -8.30 -4.35
CA TYR A 4 22.67 -7.53 -3.40
C TYR A 4 22.58 -8.31 -2.09
N ARG A 5 23.54 -8.06 -1.19
CA ARG A 5 23.52 -8.63 0.16
C ARG A 5 22.39 -8.01 0.97
N ALA A 6 21.38 -8.81 1.30
CA ALA A 6 20.41 -8.43 2.31
C ALA A 6 21.11 -8.33 3.67
N HIS A 7 21.10 -7.14 4.28
CA HIS A 7 21.69 -6.92 5.61
C HIS A 7 20.84 -7.49 6.76
N ARG A 8 19.62 -7.96 6.46
CA ARG A 8 18.73 -8.61 7.44
C ARG A 8 18.86 -10.13 7.32
N PRO A 9 18.96 -10.86 8.44
CA PRO A 9 19.01 -12.31 8.41
C PRO A 9 17.70 -12.88 7.83
N THR A 10 17.80 -13.98 7.11
CA THR A 10 16.63 -14.75 6.67
C THR A 10 15.93 -15.31 7.90
N ILE A 11 14.64 -14.98 8.05
CA ILE A 11 13.79 -15.51 9.11
C ILE A 11 12.91 -16.60 8.49
N MET A 12 12.74 -17.72 9.19
CA MET A 12 11.89 -18.83 8.77
C MET A 12 10.83 -19.11 9.83
N GLY A 13 9.63 -19.46 9.40
CA GLY A 13 8.52 -19.89 10.25
C GLY A 13 7.90 -21.17 9.70
N THR A 14 7.43 -22.04 10.59
CA THR A 14 6.80 -23.33 10.21
C THR A 14 5.29 -23.23 10.03
N THR A 15 4.67 -22.19 10.58
CA THR A 15 3.21 -21.99 10.57
C THR A 15 2.83 -20.79 9.72
N HIS A 16 3.33 -19.61 10.07
CA HIS A 16 2.97 -18.35 9.42
C HIS A 16 4.14 -17.37 9.42
N MET A 17 4.11 -16.39 8.52
CA MET A 17 5.11 -15.32 8.43
C MET A 17 4.44 -14.00 8.05
N VAL A 18 4.89 -12.90 8.66
CA VAL A 18 4.46 -11.53 8.31
C VAL A 18 5.70 -10.68 8.09
N CYS A 19 5.75 -9.97 6.97
CA CYS A 19 6.80 -9.01 6.64
C CYS A 19 6.16 -7.63 6.38
N ALA A 20 6.73 -6.58 6.97
CA ALA A 20 6.27 -5.20 6.78
C ALA A 20 7.46 -4.22 6.82
N GLY A 21 7.25 -3.01 6.31
CA GLY A 21 8.26 -1.95 6.32
C GLY A 21 8.68 -1.49 7.72
N HIS A 22 7.83 -1.74 8.74
CA HIS A 22 8.09 -1.42 10.14
C HIS A 22 7.79 -2.64 11.03
N ASN A 23 8.65 -2.89 12.03
CA ASN A 23 8.55 -4.05 12.92
C ASN A 23 7.21 -4.10 13.70
N LEU A 24 6.72 -2.96 14.19
CA LEU A 24 5.43 -2.87 14.87
C LEU A 24 4.24 -3.22 13.98
N ALA A 25 4.29 -2.90 12.68
CA ALA A 25 3.25 -3.29 11.73
C ALA A 25 3.29 -4.80 11.47
N ALA A 26 4.49 -5.39 11.34
CA ALA A 26 4.65 -6.83 11.22
C ALA A 26 4.13 -7.55 12.47
N ALA A 27 4.42 -7.03 13.66
CA ALA A 27 3.92 -7.58 14.92
C ALA A 27 2.39 -7.49 15.03
N ALA A 28 1.77 -6.40 14.56
CA ALA A 28 0.32 -6.26 14.53
C ALA A 28 -0.35 -7.33 13.65
N GLY A 29 0.16 -7.53 12.43
CA GLY A 29 -0.30 -8.60 11.54
C GLY A 29 -0.08 -9.99 12.14
N TYR A 30 1.09 -10.23 12.71
CA TYR A 30 1.41 -11.51 13.34
C TYR A 30 0.42 -11.87 14.47
N ARG A 31 0.03 -10.90 15.30
CA ARG A 31 -0.96 -11.11 16.38
C ARG A 31 -2.35 -11.49 15.86
N ILE A 32 -2.70 -11.14 14.64
CA ILE A 32 -3.97 -11.54 14.02
C ILE A 32 -3.90 -12.97 13.48
N LEU A 33 -2.76 -13.38 12.92
CA LEU A 33 -2.52 -14.79 12.55
C LEU A 33 -2.57 -15.71 13.77
N GLU A 34 -1.94 -15.31 14.87
CA GLU A 34 -1.97 -16.08 16.13
C GLU A 34 -3.39 -16.24 16.70
N LYS A 35 -4.31 -15.33 16.34
CA LYS A 35 -5.73 -15.42 16.73
C LYS A 35 -6.56 -16.30 15.79
N GLY A 36 -5.94 -16.92 14.78
CA GLY A 36 -6.62 -17.77 13.81
C GLY A 36 -7.26 -17.02 12.64
N GLY A 37 -6.82 -15.79 12.34
CA GLY A 37 -7.27 -15.05 11.16
C GLY A 37 -6.84 -15.73 9.85
N ASN A 38 -7.63 -15.52 8.79
CA ASN A 38 -7.27 -15.96 7.43
C ASN A 38 -6.08 -15.12 6.93
N ALA A 39 -5.33 -15.58 5.92
CA ALA A 39 -4.14 -14.90 5.38
C ALA A 39 -4.36 -13.43 4.95
N ILE A 40 -5.62 -13.03 4.76
CA ILE A 40 -6.04 -11.67 4.40
C ILE A 40 -6.08 -10.73 5.62
N ASP A 41 -6.62 -11.19 6.75
CA ASP A 41 -6.77 -10.41 8.00
C ASP A 41 -5.47 -9.79 8.53
N PRO A 42 -4.32 -10.50 8.60
CA PRO A 42 -3.07 -9.90 9.02
C PRO A 42 -2.55 -8.85 8.05
N GLY A 43 -2.89 -8.97 6.76
CA GLY A 43 -2.56 -7.98 5.73
C GLY A 43 -3.30 -6.67 6.00
N VAL A 44 -4.59 -6.73 6.31
CA VAL A 44 -5.39 -5.54 6.67
C VAL A 44 -4.89 -4.93 7.98
N ALA A 45 -4.64 -5.76 9.00
CA ALA A 45 -4.12 -5.28 10.28
C ALA A 45 -2.75 -4.61 10.16
N ALA A 46 -1.83 -5.22 9.41
CA ALA A 46 -0.52 -4.63 9.12
C ALA A 46 -0.66 -3.35 8.28
N GLY A 47 -1.58 -3.33 7.31
CA GLY A 47 -1.90 -2.17 6.46
C GLY A 47 -2.47 -0.99 7.25
N ILE A 48 -3.29 -1.22 8.27
CA ILE A 48 -3.77 -0.16 9.17
C ILE A 48 -2.63 0.31 10.09
N ALA A 49 -1.87 -0.62 10.67
CA ALA A 49 -0.79 -0.29 11.59
C ALA A 49 0.34 0.50 10.91
N ILE A 50 0.71 0.16 9.66
CA ILE A 50 1.79 0.81 8.93
C ILE A 50 1.51 2.30 8.69
N ASN A 51 0.24 2.69 8.47
CA ASN A 51 -0.15 4.11 8.33
C ASN A 51 0.16 4.95 9.59
N VAL A 52 0.27 4.31 10.76
CA VAL A 52 0.59 4.99 12.03
C VAL A 52 2.09 5.02 12.28
N VAL A 53 2.77 3.90 12.01
CA VAL A 53 4.19 3.73 12.37
C VAL A 53 5.16 4.11 11.25
N LEU A 54 4.66 4.30 10.02
CA LEU A 54 5.42 4.76 8.86
C LEU A 54 4.61 5.78 8.02
N PRO A 55 4.15 6.89 8.62
CA PRO A 55 3.26 7.87 7.98
C PRO A 55 3.90 8.62 6.81
N GLU A 56 5.23 8.71 6.77
CA GLU A 56 5.98 9.35 5.69
C GLU A 56 5.88 8.61 4.36
N ASN A 57 5.68 7.29 4.41
CA ASN A 57 5.62 6.42 3.23
C ASN A 57 4.24 5.81 3.00
N THR A 58 3.40 5.75 4.03
CA THR A 58 2.07 5.14 3.95
C THR A 58 1.04 6.07 4.56
N ASN A 59 -0.07 6.29 3.87
CA ASN A 59 -1.19 7.04 4.42
C ASN A 59 -2.50 6.65 3.75
N PHE A 60 -3.61 6.92 4.43
CA PHE A 60 -4.95 6.61 3.92
C PHE A 60 -5.32 7.39 2.63
N GLY A 61 -4.68 8.53 2.39
CA GLY A 61 -4.89 9.33 1.18
C GLY A 61 -4.04 8.91 -0.02
N GLY A 62 -3.17 7.91 0.17
CA GLY A 62 -2.22 7.44 -0.82
C GLY A 62 -2.76 6.30 -1.67
N CYS A 63 -1.84 5.51 -2.21
CA CYS A 63 -2.15 4.29 -2.95
C CYS A 63 -1.67 3.08 -2.15
N ALA A 64 -2.51 2.05 -2.11
CA ALA A 64 -2.10 0.70 -1.75
C ALA A 64 -2.56 -0.23 -2.89
N ASP A 65 -1.81 -1.28 -3.21
CA ASP A 65 -2.27 -2.32 -4.11
C ASP A 65 -2.10 -3.66 -3.37
N ASN A 66 -3.16 -4.45 -3.30
CA ASN A 66 -3.19 -5.70 -2.54
C ASN A 66 -3.38 -6.88 -3.48
N ASN A 67 -2.46 -7.85 -3.42
CA ASN A 67 -2.59 -9.13 -4.13
C ASN A 67 -3.08 -10.19 -3.15
N LEU A 68 -4.26 -10.75 -3.42
CA LEU A 68 -4.90 -11.73 -2.57
C LEU A 68 -5.07 -13.04 -3.34
N PRO A 69 -4.59 -14.18 -2.82
CA PRO A 69 -4.96 -15.47 -3.37
C PRO A 69 -6.42 -15.77 -3.00
N CYS A 70 -7.31 -15.86 -4.00
CA CYS A 70 -8.73 -16.17 -3.78
C CYS A 70 -9.03 -17.67 -3.85
N ARG A 71 -8.25 -18.43 -4.62
CA ARG A 71 -8.24 -19.90 -4.71
C ARG A 71 -6.83 -20.38 -5.03
N ALA A 72 -6.58 -21.69 -4.91
CA ALA A 72 -5.26 -22.31 -5.13
C ALA A 72 -4.55 -21.83 -6.42
N ASP A 73 -5.31 -21.51 -7.48
CA ASP A 73 -4.80 -21.07 -8.78
C ASP A 73 -5.27 -19.66 -9.22
N SER A 74 -5.85 -18.85 -8.32
CA SER A 74 -6.27 -17.49 -8.70
C SER A 74 -5.78 -16.42 -7.73
N ILE A 75 -5.13 -15.40 -8.29
CA ILE A 75 -4.71 -14.17 -7.60
C ILE A 75 -5.66 -13.06 -8.04
N VAL A 76 -6.29 -12.39 -7.08
CA VAL A 76 -7.02 -11.15 -7.30
C VAL A 76 -6.17 -9.99 -6.83
N THR A 77 -5.88 -9.07 -7.76
CA THR A 77 -5.23 -7.81 -7.43
C THR A 77 -6.31 -6.76 -7.25
N ILE A 78 -6.39 -6.18 -6.06
CA ILE A 78 -7.25 -5.04 -5.79
C ILE A 78 -6.38 -3.79 -5.87
N SER A 79 -6.64 -2.93 -6.87
CA SER A 79 -5.90 -1.69 -7.02
C SER A 79 -6.52 -0.56 -6.21
N GLY A 80 -5.70 0.10 -5.40
CA GLY A 80 -6.06 1.27 -4.61
C GLY A 80 -5.44 2.55 -5.16
N LEU A 81 -5.03 2.53 -6.42
CA LEU A 81 -4.59 3.73 -7.13
C LEU A 81 -5.72 4.76 -7.13
N GLY A 82 -5.47 5.90 -6.49
CA GLY A 82 -6.36 7.04 -6.54
C GLY A 82 -6.53 7.53 -7.99
N ARG A 83 -7.73 7.98 -8.34
CA ARG A 83 -8.04 8.50 -9.67
C ARG A 83 -7.68 9.98 -9.76
N TRP A 84 -7.22 10.43 -10.94
CA TRP A 84 -7.05 11.87 -11.19
C TRP A 84 -8.35 12.64 -10.89
N PRO A 85 -8.25 13.85 -10.32
CA PRO A 85 -9.39 14.73 -10.18
C PRO A 85 -9.98 15.04 -11.56
N ARG A 86 -11.31 15.18 -11.61
CA ARG A 86 -12.05 15.46 -12.85
C ARG A 86 -11.56 16.70 -13.59
N ASN A 87 -10.99 17.66 -12.87
CA ASN A 87 -10.49 18.92 -13.41
C ASN A 87 -8.98 18.89 -13.74
N ALA A 88 -8.34 17.73 -13.73
CA ALA A 88 -6.99 17.57 -14.26
C ALA A 88 -7.02 17.76 -15.78
N SER A 89 -6.15 18.62 -16.30
CA SER A 89 -5.98 18.85 -17.74
C SER A 89 -4.51 18.72 -18.10
N ILE A 90 -4.22 18.05 -19.21
CA ILE A 90 -2.87 17.93 -19.78
C ILE A 90 -2.39 19.30 -20.28
N ASP A 91 -3.30 20.08 -20.88
CA ASP A 91 -2.99 21.41 -21.41
C ASP A 91 -2.47 22.36 -20.32
N TYR A 92 -2.98 22.22 -19.09
CA TYR A 92 -2.50 22.99 -17.95
C TYR A 92 -1.02 22.72 -17.66
N PHE A 93 -0.58 21.46 -17.67
CA PHE A 93 0.82 21.10 -17.42
C PHE A 93 1.74 21.50 -18.58
N ASN A 94 1.25 21.36 -19.82
CA ASN A 94 1.98 21.81 -20.99
C ASN A 94 2.22 23.32 -20.99
N GLN A 95 1.20 24.11 -20.66
CA GLN A 95 1.27 25.58 -20.68
C GLN A 95 1.96 26.16 -19.43
N ALA A 96 1.65 25.67 -18.24
CA ALA A 96 2.14 26.25 -16.99
C ALA A 96 3.49 25.67 -16.52
N HIS A 97 3.84 24.47 -16.96
CA HIS A 97 5.00 23.72 -16.47
C HIS A 97 5.88 23.12 -17.57
N GLY A 98 5.70 23.56 -18.83
CA GLY A 98 6.54 23.11 -19.95
C GLY A 98 6.43 21.62 -20.27
N GLY A 99 5.30 21.00 -19.89
CA GLY A 99 5.07 19.57 -20.08
C GLY A 99 5.65 18.67 -18.98
N ASP A 100 6.20 19.24 -17.90
CA ASP A 100 6.72 18.49 -16.76
C ASP A 100 5.81 18.58 -15.53
N LEU A 101 5.98 17.64 -14.59
CA LEU A 101 5.32 17.64 -13.29
C LEU A 101 6.24 18.30 -12.26
N PRO A 102 5.98 19.57 -11.88
CA PRO A 102 6.87 20.30 -10.98
C PRO A 102 6.88 19.66 -9.59
N LEU A 103 8.04 19.72 -8.92
CA LEU A 103 8.18 19.30 -7.53
C LEU A 103 7.21 20.08 -6.63
N GLY A 104 6.63 19.37 -5.65
CA GLY A 104 5.62 19.94 -4.75
C GLY A 104 4.22 19.42 -5.04
N ILE A 105 3.19 20.19 -4.67
CA ILE A 105 1.80 19.72 -4.56
C ILE A 105 1.16 19.25 -5.88
N LEU A 106 1.79 19.52 -7.03
CA LEU A 106 1.32 19.15 -8.35
C LEU A 106 1.90 17.82 -8.85
N ARG A 107 2.93 17.30 -8.17
CA ARG A 107 3.58 16.02 -8.49
C ARG A 107 2.82 14.80 -7.92
N PRO A 108 2.27 14.85 -6.69
CA PRO A 108 1.38 13.79 -6.21
C PRO A 108 0.11 13.78 -7.06
N TRP A 109 -0.38 12.58 -7.37
CA TRP A 109 -1.62 12.30 -8.11
C TRP A 109 -2.90 12.92 -7.49
N CYS A 110 -2.80 13.64 -6.36
CA CYS A 110 -3.91 14.04 -5.52
C CYS A 110 -4.02 15.56 -5.42
N ARG A 111 -4.80 16.18 -6.33
CA ARG A 111 -5.37 17.51 -6.07
C ARG A 111 -6.90 17.46 -6.04
N ARG A 112 -7.47 17.78 -4.87
CA ARG A 112 -8.85 18.28 -4.64
C ARG A 112 -10.06 17.33 -4.54
N ARG A 113 -9.89 16.01 -4.52
CA ARG A 113 -10.87 15.14 -3.84
C ARG A 113 -10.21 13.84 -3.41
N LEU A 114 -9.87 13.74 -2.13
CA LEU A 114 -9.51 12.46 -1.51
C LEU A 114 -10.73 11.54 -1.64
N MET A 115 -10.73 10.68 -2.66
CA MET A 115 -11.44 9.41 -2.55
C MET A 115 -10.44 8.49 -1.85
N PRO A 116 -10.72 8.01 -0.64
CA PRO A 116 -9.77 7.19 0.11
C PRO A 116 -9.67 5.82 -0.57
N GLY A 117 -8.74 5.69 -1.51
CA GLY A 117 -8.51 4.46 -2.27
C GLY A 117 -8.06 3.33 -1.36
N SER A 118 -7.10 3.61 -0.47
CA SER A 118 -6.59 2.63 0.50
C SER A 118 -7.60 2.22 1.59
N LEU A 119 -8.53 3.10 1.98
CA LEU A 119 -9.59 2.75 2.95
C LEU A 119 -10.61 1.81 2.31
N ARG A 120 -11.06 2.12 1.08
CA ARG A 120 -11.95 1.22 0.33
C ARG A 120 -11.32 -0.15 0.10
N LEU A 121 -10.00 -0.22 -0.09
CA LEU A 121 -9.31 -1.50 -0.24
C LEU A 121 -9.40 -2.37 1.00
N ASN A 122 -9.09 -1.82 2.17
CA ASN A 122 -9.18 -2.56 3.43
C ASN A 122 -10.62 -3.05 3.66
N ASP A 123 -11.63 -2.23 3.34
CA ASP A 123 -13.03 -2.62 3.44
C ASP A 123 -13.44 -3.72 2.45
N THR A 124 -12.81 -3.79 1.27
CA THR A 124 -13.13 -4.76 0.21
C THR A 124 -12.36 -6.07 0.34
N ALA A 125 -11.31 -6.09 1.17
CA ALA A 125 -10.49 -7.27 1.38
C ALA A 125 -11.11 -8.27 2.37
N HIS A 126 -12.02 -7.83 3.25
CA HIS A 126 -12.68 -8.68 4.27
C HIS A 126 -13.66 -9.71 3.70
#